data_AF-A0A968BQ19-F1
#
_entry.id   AF-A0A968BQ19-F1
#
_cell.length_a   1.000
_cell.length_b   1.000
_cell.length_c   1.000
_cell.angle_alpha   90.00
_cell.angle_beta   90.00
_cell.angle_gamma   90.00
#
_symmetry.space_group_name_H-M   'P 1'
#
loop_
_entity.id
_entity.type
_entity.pdbx_description
1 polymer ?
#
loop_
_entity_poly.entity_id
_entity_poly.type
_entity_poly.pdbx_seq_one_letter_code
_entity_poly.pdbx_strand_id
1 'polypeptide(L)'
;MDAATREDSARPLGVIGSLAAGFDMLGRHPWLIALPVLIDLLLWLGPRLSVAPLLKQFVALLLAQPTADPTMAPQVAQVTQMLEQLGDQFNLFSLLAALPLLNVPSLLAQHVPGSVSPLDGPRVLSATNVLTPMAWGVVLVPLGLLLG
;
A
#
# COMPACT_ATOMS: atom_id res chain seq x y z
N MET A 1 -16.45 -29.63 -52.00
CA MET A 1 -15.61 -29.93 -50.82
C MET A 1 -15.33 -28.59 -50.18
N ASP A 2 -16.31 -28.10 -49.41
CA ASP A 2 -16.37 -26.72 -48.92
C ASP A 2 -15.52 -26.55 -47.67
N ALA A 3 -14.38 -25.87 -47.82
CA ALA A 3 -13.61 -25.32 -46.73
C ALA A 3 -14.10 -23.88 -46.46
N ALA A 4 -15.24 -23.76 -45.78
CA ALA A 4 -15.67 -22.48 -45.21
C ALA A 4 -14.97 -22.31 -43.86
N THR A 5 -13.77 -21.72 -43.93
CA THR A 5 -12.98 -21.27 -42.79
C THR A 5 -13.83 -20.33 -41.92
N ARG A 6 -13.89 -20.62 -40.62
CA ARG A 6 -14.60 -19.83 -39.61
C ARG A 6 -13.95 -18.44 -39.49
N GLU A 7 -14.55 -17.43 -40.13
CA GLU A 7 -14.28 -16.02 -39.84
C GLU A 7 -15.29 -15.53 -38.78
N ASP A 8 -15.07 -15.87 -37.51
CA ASP A 8 -15.76 -15.25 -36.37
C ASP A 8 -14.76 -14.38 -35.60
N SER A 9 -14.24 -13.36 -36.26
CA SER A 9 -13.22 -12.47 -35.68
C SER A 9 -13.35 -11.05 -36.21
N ALA A 10 -14.50 -10.40 -36.02
CA ALA A 10 -14.59 -8.95 -36.29
C ALA A 10 -15.78 -8.20 -35.66
N ARG A 11 -16.58 -8.76 -34.74
CA ARG A 11 -17.55 -7.94 -33.99
C ARG A 11 -16.90 -7.46 -32.68
N PRO A 12 -16.79 -6.14 -32.43
CA PRO A 12 -16.26 -5.66 -31.17
C PRO A 12 -17.12 -6.21 -30.02
N LEU A 13 -16.45 -6.80 -29.03
CA LEU A 13 -17.10 -7.33 -27.85
C LEU A 13 -17.93 -6.22 -27.21
N GLY A 14 -19.23 -6.47 -27.03
CA GLY A 14 -20.06 -5.62 -26.18
C GLY A 14 -19.56 -5.67 -24.73
N VAL A 15 -20.01 -4.73 -23.89
CA VAL A 15 -19.54 -4.59 -22.50
C VAL A 15 -19.60 -5.91 -21.70
N ILE A 16 -20.67 -6.68 -21.85
CA ILE A 16 -20.82 -7.98 -21.17
C ILE A 16 -19.86 -9.02 -21.75
N GLY A 17 -19.64 -8.99 -23.06
CA GLY A 17 -18.70 -9.88 -23.75
C GLY A 17 -17.26 -9.61 -23.36
N SER A 18 -16.86 -8.34 -23.19
CA SER A 18 -15.52 -7.99 -22.73
C SER A 18 -15.29 -8.38 -21.27
N LEU A 19 -16.29 -8.21 -20.39
CA LEU A 19 -16.24 -8.70 -19.02
C LEU A 19 -16.14 -10.23 -18.96
N ALA A 20 -17.00 -10.94 -19.70
CA ALA A 20 -16.99 -12.40 -19.76
C ALA A 20 -15.65 -12.95 -20.28
N ALA A 21 -15.09 -12.33 -21.32
CA ALA A 21 -13.77 -12.68 -21.84
C ALA A 21 -12.66 -12.43 -20.82
N GLY A 22 -12.73 -11.32 -20.07
CA GLY A 22 -11.80 -11.04 -18.97
C GLY A 22 -11.86 -12.09 -17.86
N PHE A 23 -13.07 -12.52 -17.47
CA PHE A 23 -13.26 -13.59 -16.48
C PHE A 23 -12.78 -14.96 -16.99
N ASP A 24 -13.04 -15.31 -18.24
CA ASP A 24 -12.54 -16.56 -18.85
C ASP A 24 -11.00 -16.57 -18.88
N MET A 25 -10.39 -15.43 -19.20
CA MET A 25 -8.94 -15.27 -19.16
C MET A 25 -8.37 -15.42 -17.74
N LEU A 26 -9.08 -14.93 -16.73
CA LEU A 26 -8.72 -15.07 -15.32
C LEU A 26 -8.79 -16.53 -14.86
N GLY A 27 -9.83 -17.26 -15.27
CA GLY A 27 -9.99 -18.69 -14.96
C GLY A 27 -8.88 -19.55 -15.59
N ARG A 28 -8.34 -19.14 -16.73
CA ARG A 28 -7.25 -19.84 -17.43
C ARG A 28 -5.85 -19.46 -16.91
N HIS A 29 -5.71 -18.33 -16.24
CA HIS A 29 -4.44 -17.83 -15.72
C HIS A 29 -4.59 -17.35 -14.27
N PRO A 30 -4.77 -18.27 -13.30
CA PRO A 30 -4.95 -17.91 -11.88
C PRO A 30 -3.74 -17.16 -11.30
N TRP A 31 -2.57 -17.24 -11.93
CA TRP A 31 -1.40 -16.44 -11.60
C TRP A 31 -1.67 -14.93 -11.67
N LEU A 32 -2.55 -14.47 -12.56
CA LEU A 32 -2.88 -13.03 -12.72
C LEU A 32 -3.48 -12.42 -11.45
N ILE A 33 -4.25 -13.19 -10.68
CA ILE A 33 -4.80 -12.75 -9.38
C ILE A 33 -3.87 -13.07 -8.20
N ALA A 34 -2.86 -13.92 -8.40
CA ALA A 34 -1.99 -14.33 -7.30
C ALA A 34 -1.20 -13.15 -6.74
N LEU A 35 -0.75 -12.22 -7.59
CA LEU A 35 -0.01 -11.03 -7.15
C LEU A 35 -0.85 -10.09 -6.26
N PRO A 36 -2.04 -9.60 -6.68
CA PRO A 36 -2.89 -8.78 -5.79
C PRO A 36 -3.28 -9.51 -4.51
N VAL A 37 -3.64 -10.79 -4.59
CA VAL A 37 -4.01 -11.59 -3.42
C VAL A 37 -2.83 -11.75 -2.46
N LEU A 38 -1.61 -11.95 -2.95
CA LEU A 38 -0.42 -12.06 -2.11
C LEU A 38 -0.12 -10.74 -1.40
N ILE A 39 -0.26 -9.61 -2.10
CA ILE A 39 -0.10 -8.28 -1.50
C ILE A 39 -1.20 -8.03 -0.46
N ASP A 40 -2.45 -8.38 -0.75
CA ASP A 40 -3.55 -8.27 0.21
C ASP A 40 -3.29 -9.13 1.45
N LEU A 41 -2.85 -10.38 1.29
CA LEU A 41 -2.48 -11.25 2.42
C LEU A 41 -1.29 -10.70 3.21
N LEU A 42 -0.28 -10.14 2.54
CA LEU A 42 0.86 -9.51 3.18
C LEU A 42 0.43 -8.25 3.96
N LEU A 43 -0.46 -7.43 3.42
CA LEU A 43 -0.97 -6.24 4.11
C LEU A 43 -1.95 -6.59 5.24
N TRP A 44 -2.67 -7.70 5.13
CA TRP A 44 -3.65 -8.14 6.12
C TRP A 44 -3.04 -8.90 7.30
N LEU A 45 -2.11 -9.81 6.99
CA LEU A 45 -1.48 -10.71 7.96
C LEU A 45 -0.09 -10.24 8.38
N GLY A 46 0.53 -9.36 7.59
CA GLY A 46 1.87 -8.89 7.86
C GLY A 46 1.94 -7.97 9.07
N PRO A 47 3.12 -7.91 9.73
CA PRO A 47 3.34 -6.99 10.82
C PRO A 47 3.23 -5.55 10.31
N ARG A 48 2.55 -4.70 11.07
CA ARG A 48 2.50 -3.26 10.76
C ARG A 48 3.84 -2.65 11.14
N LEU A 49 4.59 -2.14 10.16
CA LEU A 49 5.82 -1.39 10.42
C LEU A 49 5.44 0.09 10.61
N SER A 50 5.38 0.53 11.87
CA SER A 50 5.00 1.90 12.22
C SER A 50 6.21 2.82 12.29
N VAL A 51 6.08 4.00 11.71
CA VAL A 51 7.02 5.13 11.83
C VAL A 51 6.69 6.07 13.00
N ALA A 52 5.61 5.79 13.75
CA ALA A 52 5.23 6.57 14.93
C ALA A 52 6.38 6.85 15.91
N PRO A 53 7.29 5.91 16.23
CA PRO A 53 8.41 6.19 17.14
C PRO A 53 9.35 7.27 16.59
N LEU A 54 9.62 7.24 15.29
CA LEU A 54 10.49 8.20 14.60
C LEU A 54 9.83 9.58 14.53
N LEU A 55 8.53 9.63 14.22
CA LEU A 55 7.78 10.89 14.20
C LEU A 55 7.66 11.48 15.61
N LYS A 56 7.43 10.67 16.64
CA LYS A 56 7.44 11.12 18.05
C LYS A 56 8.79 11.69 18.46
N GLN A 57 9.88 11.05 18.06
CA GLN A 57 11.22 11.56 18.30
C GLN A 57 11.47 12.88 17.56
N PHE A 58 10.99 13.01 16.33
CA PHE A 58 11.06 14.26 15.57
C PHE A 58 10.23 15.39 16.20
N VAL A 59 8.99 15.10 16.64
CA VAL A 59 8.14 16.04 17.37
C VAL A 59 8.81 16.49 18.67
N ALA A 60 9.42 15.57 19.42
CA ALA A 60 10.15 15.88 20.64
C ALA A 60 11.35 16.82 20.38
N LEU A 61 12.07 16.62 19.27
CA LEU A 61 13.14 17.54 18.85
C LEU A 61 12.60 18.91 18.46
N LEU A 62 11.46 18.97 17.78
CA LEU A 62 10.82 20.21 17.35
C LEU A 62 10.33 21.03 18.54
N LEU A 63 9.74 20.38 19.54
CA LEU A 63 9.28 21.03 20.79
C LEU A 63 10.44 21.41 21.73
N ALA A 64 11.59 20.74 21.62
CA ALA A 64 12.80 21.10 22.35
C ALA A 64 13.50 22.35 21.80
N GLN A 65 13.15 22.80 20.57
CA GLN A 65 13.61 24.07 20.04
C GLN A 65 12.81 25.21 20.69
N PRO A 66 13.46 26.24 21.26
CA PRO A 66 12.75 27.41 21.73
C PRO A 66 12.08 28.11 20.54
N THR A 67 10.74 28.11 20.51
CA THR A 67 9.97 28.88 19.54
C THR A 67 10.21 30.37 19.80
N ALA A 68 10.99 31.01 18.93
CA ALA A 68 11.36 32.42 19.07
C ALA A 68 10.16 33.38 18.93
N ASP A 69 9.05 32.92 18.33
CA ASP A 69 7.85 33.71 18.08
C ASP A 69 6.59 33.05 18.72
N PRO A 70 5.93 33.71 19.69
CA PRO A 70 4.72 33.19 20.32
C PRO A 70 3.52 33.07 19.36
N THR A 71 3.54 33.73 18.20
CA THR A 71 2.49 33.58 17.18
C THR A 71 2.56 32.24 16.43
N MET A 72 3.72 31.57 16.46
CA MET A 72 3.94 30.26 15.81
C MET A 72 3.56 29.07 16.69
N ALA A 73 3.38 29.27 18.01
CA ALA A 73 3.02 28.22 18.94
C ALA A 73 1.77 27.39 18.53
N PRO A 74 0.64 27.99 18.09
CA PRO A 74 -0.51 27.22 17.64
C PRO A 74 -0.27 26.44 16.34
N GLN A 75 0.57 26.97 15.44
CA GLN A 75 0.91 26.31 14.18
C GLN A 75 1.79 25.08 14.43
N VAL A 76 2.78 25.20 15.32
CA VAL A 76 3.62 24.07 15.73
C VAL A 76 2.76 22.97 16.37
N ALA A 77 1.85 23.33 17.28
CA ALA A 77 0.93 22.36 17.90
C ALA A 77 0.09 21.61 16.85
N GLN A 78 -0.47 22.33 15.87
CA GLN A 78 -1.24 21.71 14.79
C GLN A 78 -0.41 20.76 13.93
N VAL A 79 0.82 21.14 13.58
CA VAL A 79 1.75 20.29 12.81
C VAL A 79 2.12 19.04 13.60
N THR A 80 2.41 19.17 14.89
CA THR A 80 2.75 18.02 15.76
C THR A 80 1.59 17.04 15.85
N GLN A 81 0.35 17.53 16.00
CA GLN A 81 -0.84 16.68 16.05
C GLN A 81 -1.09 15.96 14.72
N MET A 82 -0.88 16.65 13.59
CA MET A 82 -0.97 16.01 12.27
C MET A 82 0.10 14.92 12.09
N LEU A 83 1.33 15.16 12.54
CA LEU A 83 2.41 14.17 12.50
C LEU A 83 2.12 12.96 13.39
N GLU A 84 1.59 13.15 14.59
CA GLU A 84 1.20 12.05 15.48
C GLU A 84 0.08 11.21 14.86
N GLN A 85 -0.97 11.86 14.34
CA GLN A 85 -2.05 11.18 13.63
C GLN A 85 -1.53 10.40 12.42
N LEU A 86 -0.60 10.99 11.66
CA LEU A 86 0.02 10.33 10.51
C LEU A 86 0.86 9.12 10.94
N GLY A 87 1.66 9.24 12.00
CA GLY A 87 2.50 8.15 12.49
C GLY A 87 1.70 6.95 12.99
N ASP A 88 0.57 7.18 13.65
CA ASP A 88 -0.29 6.13 14.18
C ASP A 88 -1.07 5.39 13.07
N GLN A 89 -1.46 6.10 12.01
CA GLN A 89 -2.24 5.51 10.92
C GLN A 89 -1.39 4.90 9.79
N PHE A 90 -0.12 5.30 9.66
CA PHE A 90 0.72 4.93 8.52
C PHE A 90 1.46 3.60 8.71
N ASN A 91 1.26 2.66 7.78
CA ASN A 91 2.03 1.43 7.66
C ASN A 91 2.98 1.54 6.47
N LEU A 92 4.29 1.39 6.69
CA LEU A 92 5.28 1.48 5.60
C LEU A 92 5.09 0.45 4.51
N PHE A 93 4.58 -0.74 4.83
CA PHE A 93 4.31 -1.77 3.82
C PHE A 93 3.20 -1.35 2.83
N SER A 94 2.34 -0.40 3.19
CA SER A 94 1.35 0.17 2.27
C SER A 94 2.00 0.92 1.09
N LEU A 95 3.27 1.33 1.21
CA LEU A 95 4.01 1.91 0.09
C LEU A 95 4.18 0.92 -1.06
N LEU A 96 4.22 -0.39 -0.78
CA LEU A 96 4.35 -1.41 -1.82
C LEU A 96 3.19 -1.38 -2.81
N ALA A 97 1.99 -1.13 -2.30
CA ALA A 97 0.78 -1.06 -3.11
C ALA A 97 0.48 0.35 -3.64
N ALA A 98 1.04 1.39 -3.03
CA ALA A 98 0.90 2.77 -3.49
C ALA A 98 1.90 3.15 -4.61
N LEU A 99 2.85 2.27 -4.94
CA LEU A 99 3.79 2.51 -6.04
C LEU A 99 3.02 2.54 -7.37
N PRO A 100 3.04 3.67 -8.11
CA PRO A 100 2.23 3.88 -9.31
C PRO A 100 2.59 2.93 -10.46
N LEU A 101 3.77 2.29 -10.39
CA LEU A 101 4.22 1.30 -11.36
C LEU A 101 3.57 -0.07 -11.16
N LEU A 102 3.21 -0.45 -9.92
CA LEU A 102 2.57 -1.74 -9.67
C LEU A 102 1.12 -1.72 -10.18
N ASN A 103 0.42 -0.60 -10.03
CA ASN A 103 -1.01 -0.42 -10.37
C ASN A 103 -1.88 -1.64 -9.98
N VAL A 104 -1.47 -2.36 -8.94
CA VAL A 104 -2.10 -3.60 -8.52
C VAL A 104 -3.38 -3.22 -7.78
N PRO A 105 -4.55 -3.69 -8.24
CA PRO A 105 -5.80 -3.45 -7.54
C PRO A 105 -5.76 -4.23 -6.22
N SER A 106 -5.31 -3.59 -5.14
CA SER A 106 -5.34 -4.11 -3.78
C SER A 106 -6.43 -3.40 -2.99
N LEU A 107 -7.38 -4.18 -2.50
CA LEU A 107 -8.50 -3.65 -1.70
C LEU A 107 -8.02 -3.19 -0.32
N LEU A 108 -6.99 -3.84 0.23
CA LEU A 108 -6.40 -3.53 1.53
C LEU A 108 -5.29 -2.47 1.48
N ALA A 109 -4.88 -2.04 0.29
CA ALA A 109 -4.04 -0.87 0.13
C ALA A 109 -4.85 0.43 0.19
N GLN A 110 -6.06 0.42 -0.38
CA GLN A 110 -6.94 1.59 -0.42
C GLN A 110 -7.72 1.79 0.88
N HIS A 111 -7.95 0.71 1.63
CA HIS A 111 -8.46 0.77 3.00
C HIS A 111 -7.38 0.21 3.92
N VAL A 112 -6.92 0.96 4.91
CA VAL A 112 -7.33 0.75 6.31
C VAL A 112 -6.48 1.59 7.30
N PRO A 113 -7.09 2.60 7.93
CA PRO A 113 -6.80 2.98 9.31
C PRO A 113 -7.48 2.00 10.28
N GLY A 114 -6.73 1.24 11.08
CA GLY A 114 -7.27 0.42 12.18
C GLY A 114 -7.56 -1.08 11.91
N SER A 115 -6.95 -1.70 10.89
CA SER A 115 -7.14 -3.14 10.60
C SER A 115 -6.44 -3.96 11.67
N VAL A 116 -7.24 -4.63 12.49
CA VAL A 116 -6.78 -5.63 13.44
C VAL A 116 -6.54 -6.92 12.67
N SER A 117 -5.30 -7.42 12.70
CA SER A 117 -4.99 -8.71 12.08
C SER A 117 -5.78 -9.82 12.80
N PRO A 118 -6.41 -10.77 12.07
CA PRO A 118 -7.24 -11.81 12.68
C PRO A 118 -6.43 -12.84 13.50
N LEU A 119 -5.10 -12.90 13.32
CA LEU A 119 -4.21 -13.87 13.97
C LEU A 119 -3.50 -13.32 15.21
N ASP A 120 -4.24 -12.59 16.06
CA ASP A 120 -3.78 -12.08 17.36
C ASP A 120 -3.06 -10.72 17.32
N GLY A 121 -3.86 -9.65 17.49
CA GLY A 121 -3.43 -8.28 17.76
C GLY A 121 -2.65 -7.56 16.65
N PRO A 122 -2.60 -6.22 16.64
CA PRO A 122 -1.72 -5.50 15.74
C PRO A 122 -0.27 -5.78 16.16
N ARG A 123 0.42 -6.71 15.48
CA ARG A 123 1.87 -6.86 15.58
C ARG A 123 2.54 -5.63 14.98
N VAL A 124 2.65 -4.58 15.81
CA VAL A 124 3.34 -3.35 15.44
C VAL A 124 4.82 -3.56 15.68
N LEU A 125 5.57 -3.71 14.59
CA LEU A 125 7.02 -3.59 14.65
C LEU A 125 7.33 -2.10 14.62
N SER A 126 7.66 -1.56 15.78
CA SER A 126 8.10 -0.18 15.91
C SER A 126 9.49 -0.03 15.31
N ALA A 127 9.64 0.79 14.28
CA ALA A 127 10.96 1.15 13.79
C ALA A 127 11.63 2.08 14.79
N THR A 128 12.47 1.55 15.67
CA THR A 128 13.23 2.34 16.65
C THR A 128 14.34 3.17 15.98
N ASN A 129 14.78 2.77 14.78
CA ASN A 129 15.87 3.42 14.05
C ASN A 129 15.41 3.80 12.64
N VAL A 130 15.85 4.98 12.15
CA VAL A 130 15.60 5.48 10.79
C VAL A 130 16.19 4.58 9.69
N LEU A 131 17.20 3.77 10.03
CA LEU A 131 17.78 2.81 9.09
C LEU A 131 16.81 1.67 8.73
N THR A 132 15.95 1.24 9.66
CA THR A 132 15.00 0.15 9.41
C THR A 132 14.04 0.46 8.26
N PRO A 133 13.32 1.60 8.24
CA PRO A 133 12.45 1.95 7.13
C PRO A 133 13.22 2.24 5.84
N MET A 134 14.44 2.80 5.93
CA MET A 134 15.30 2.99 4.75
C MET A 134 15.72 1.65 4.13
N ALA A 135 16.15 0.70 4.94
CA ALA A 135 16.53 -0.64 4.48
C ALA A 135 15.34 -1.35 3.82
N TRP A 136 14.16 -1.26 4.43
CA TRP A 136 12.93 -1.76 3.81
C TRP A 136 12.64 -1.02 2.51
N GLY A 137 12.72 0.31 2.45
CA GLY A 137 12.53 1.07 1.21
C GLY A 137 13.47 0.62 0.09
N VAL A 138 14.74 0.38 0.39
CA VAL A 138 15.75 -0.11 -0.56
C VAL A 138 15.43 -1.51 -1.09
N VAL A 139 14.73 -2.35 -0.33
CA VAL A 139 14.31 -3.69 -0.78
C VAL A 139 12.95 -3.64 -1.48
N LEU A 140 12.03 -2.87 -0.94
CA LEU A 140 10.64 -2.79 -1.35
C LEU A 140 10.45 -2.06 -2.68
N VAL A 141 11.22 -0.99 -2.93
CA VAL A 141 11.19 -0.27 -4.21
C VAL A 141 11.61 -1.14 -5.39
N PRO A 142 12.78 -1.81 -5.39
CA PRO A 142 13.16 -2.69 -6.50
C PRO A 142 12.29 -3.94 -6.57
N LEU A 143 11.81 -4.48 -5.44
CA LEU A 143 10.88 -5.60 -5.46
C LEU A 143 9.56 -5.20 -6.14
N GLY A 144 9.04 -4.00 -5.84
CA GLY A 144 7.91 -3.44 -6.56
C GLY A 144 8.24 -3.21 -8.04
N LEU A 145 9.44 -2.73 -8.38
CA LEU A 145 9.85 -2.53 -9.77
C LEU A 145 9.98 -3.83 -10.58
N LEU A 146 10.30 -4.95 -9.92
CA LEU A 146 10.41 -6.27 -10.54
C LEU A 146 9.06 -6.99 -10.66
N LEU A 147 8.09 -6.64 -9.82
CA LEU A 147 6.76 -7.25 -9.76
C LEU A 147 5.69 -6.47 -10.53
N GLY A 148 5.94 -5.20 -10.88
CA GLY A 148 5.11 -4.39 -11.78
C GLY A 148 5.59 -4.48 -13.21
#